data_AF-A0A256GIS8-F1
#
_entry.id   AF-A0A256GIS8-F1
#
_cell.length_a   1.000
_cell.length_b   1.000
_cell.length_c   1.000
_cell.angle_alpha   90.00
_cell.angle_beta   90.00
_cell.angle_gamma   90.00
#
_symmetry.space_group_name_H-M   'P 1'
#
loop_
_entity.id
_entity.type
_entity.pdbx_description
1 polymer ?
#
loop_
_entity_poly.entity_id
_entity_poly.type
_entity_poly.pdbx_seq_one_letter_code
_entity_poly.pdbx_strand_id
1 'polypeptide(L)'
;MFMTIEDETTVANIVIWEKVFERFRRTVLGAGMIGIKGRVQREGEVVHIIARQLIDLSAELASVGSRDAGFPLPHGRADEFHHGSPAPASRGLQKAWDLAHDYGHTD
;
A
#
# COMPACT_ATOMS: atom_id res chain seq x y z
N MET A 1 -4.92 21.14 -4.11
CA MET A 1 -5.07 19.78 -4.68
C MET A 1 -4.60 18.77 -3.65
N PHE A 2 -5.23 17.60 -3.59
CA PHE A 2 -4.83 16.50 -2.70
C PHE A 2 -4.36 15.31 -3.54
N MET A 3 -3.36 14.61 -3.04
CA MET A 3 -2.87 13.36 -3.58
C MET A 3 -2.74 12.38 -2.42
N THR A 4 -3.16 11.14 -2.60
CA THR A 4 -3.03 10.10 -1.59
C THR A 4 -1.95 9.13 -2.06
N ILE A 5 -1.02 8.78 -1.16
CA ILE A 5 0.03 7.81 -1.40
C ILE A 5 -0.11 6.68 -0.39
N GLU A 6 0.01 5.46 -0.87
CA GLU A 6 0.06 4.25 -0.05
C GLU A 6 1.49 3.69 -0.08
N ASP A 7 1.97 3.25 1.08
CA ASP A 7 3.25 2.60 1.28
C ASP A 7 3.05 1.40 2.21
N GLU A 8 4.07 0.56 2.47
CA GLU A 8 3.89 -0.67 3.29
C GLU A 8 3.45 -0.40 4.73
N THR A 9 3.58 0.84 5.20
CA THR A 9 3.24 1.23 6.56
C THR A 9 1.80 1.73 6.67
N THR A 10 1.40 2.73 5.87
CA THR A 10 0.08 3.37 5.95
C THR A 10 -0.23 4.19 4.70
N VAL A 11 -1.44 4.74 4.63
CA VAL A 11 -1.83 5.78 3.67
C VAL A 11 -1.45 7.18 4.18
N ALA A 12 -0.79 7.98 3.34
CA ALA A 12 -0.46 9.38 3.62
C ALA A 12 -1.17 10.34 2.65
N ASN A 13 -1.73 11.42 3.21
CA ASN A 13 -2.43 12.45 2.44
C ASN A 13 -1.53 13.65 2.17
N ILE A 14 -1.20 13.89 0.91
CA ILE A 14 -0.37 15.00 0.47
C ILE A 14 -1.24 16.21 0.16
N VAL A 15 -0.96 17.33 0.81
CA VAL A 15 -1.58 18.62 0.55
C VAL A 15 -0.68 19.43 -0.38
N ILE A 16 -1.15 19.69 -1.59
CA ILE A 16 -0.42 20.43 -2.62
C ILE A 16 -1.12 21.76 -2.86
N TRP A 17 -0.48 22.83 -2.41
CA TRP A 17 -0.92 24.21 -2.63
C TRP A 17 -0.76 24.59 -4.10
N GLU A 18 -1.60 25.50 -4.60
CA GLU A 18 -1.65 25.91 -6.01
C GLU A 18 -0.28 26.32 -6.56
N LYS A 19 0.48 27.16 -5.83
CA LYS A 19 1.82 27.58 -6.23
C LYS A 19 2.81 26.42 -6.41
N VAL A 20 2.68 25.38 -5.58
CA VAL A 20 3.53 24.17 -5.67
C VAL A 20 3.03 23.30 -6.81
N PHE A 21 1.72 23.13 -6.95
CA PHE A 21 1.13 22.37 -8.04
C PHE A 21 1.53 22.93 -9.40
N GLU A 22 1.37 24.23 -9.64
CA GLU A 22 1.71 24.85 -10.93
C GLU A 22 3.21 24.69 -11.26
N ARG A 23 4.08 24.80 -10.25
CA ARG A 23 5.53 24.58 -10.43
C ARG A 23 5.88 23.13 -10.79
N PHE A 24 5.16 22.16 -10.24
CA PHE A 24 5.46 20.73 -10.34
C PHE A 24 4.39 19.95 -11.11
N ARG A 25 3.59 20.63 -11.94
CA ARG A 25 2.39 20.06 -12.57
C ARG A 25 2.68 18.78 -13.35
N ARG A 26 3.77 18.75 -14.10
CA ARG A 26 4.21 17.57 -14.86
C ARG A 26 4.53 16.38 -13.94
N THR A 27 5.27 16.61 -12.85
CA THR A 27 5.61 15.57 -11.89
C THR A 27 4.36 15.02 -11.21
N VAL A 28 3.44 15.91 -10.80
CA VAL A 28 2.18 15.52 -10.14
C VAL A 28 1.33 14.62 -11.03
N LEU A 29 1.22 14.92 -12.31
CA LEU A 29 0.28 14.25 -13.22
C LEU A 29 0.89 13.05 -13.97
N GLY A 30 2.22 12.95 -14.04
CA GLY A 30 2.88 12.00 -14.94
C GLY A 30 3.95 11.11 -14.32
N ALA A 31 4.35 11.34 -13.06
CA ALA A 31 5.35 10.50 -12.43
C ALA A 31 4.74 9.20 -11.89
N GLY A 32 5.37 8.07 -12.18
CA GLY A 32 4.97 6.75 -11.66
C GLY A 32 5.46 6.51 -10.22
N MET A 33 6.52 7.21 -9.80
CA MET A 33 6.99 7.25 -8.43
C MET A 33 7.39 8.69 -8.08
N ILE A 34 6.97 9.17 -6.91
CA ILE A 34 7.19 10.56 -6.49
C ILE A 34 7.84 10.61 -5.12
N GLY A 35 8.96 11.33 -5.03
CA GLY A 35 9.54 11.74 -3.76
C GLY A 35 8.98 13.08 -3.28
N ILE A 36 8.61 13.18 -2.00
CA ILE A 36 7.95 14.36 -1.44
C ILE A 36 8.77 14.93 -0.30
N LYS A 37 9.12 16.21 -0.39
CA LYS A 37 9.68 16.97 0.73
C LYS A 37 8.67 18.01 1.20
N GLY A 38 8.33 17.95 2.47
CA GLY A 38 7.24 18.73 3.02
C GLY A 38 7.34 18.95 4.52
N ARG A 39 6.26 19.45 5.09
CA ARG A 39 6.04 19.46 6.54
C ARG A 39 5.04 18.36 6.87
N VAL A 40 5.40 17.51 7.82
CA VAL A 40 4.51 16.46 8.33
C VAL A 40 3.55 17.06 9.37
N GLN A 41 2.29 16.68 9.28
CA GLN A 41 1.24 16.97 10.24
C GLN A 41 0.55 15.64 10.54
N ARG A 42 0.44 15.28 11.82
CA ARG A 42 -0.18 14.02 12.25
C ARG A 42 -1.39 14.33 13.11
N GLU A 43 -2.52 13.74 12.75
CA GLU A 43 -3.77 13.83 13.49
C GLU A 43 -4.24 12.40 13.78
N GLY A 44 -3.95 11.92 15.00
CA GLY A 44 -4.14 10.52 15.36
C GLY A 44 -3.33 9.57 14.47
N GLU A 45 -4.02 8.70 13.75
CA GLU A 45 -3.44 7.73 12.81
C GLU A 45 -3.22 8.29 11.41
N VAL A 46 -3.84 9.44 11.08
CA VAL A 46 -3.76 10.02 9.76
C VAL A 46 -2.53 10.93 9.65
N VAL A 47 -1.76 10.73 8.58
CA VAL A 47 -0.58 11.54 8.27
C VAL A 47 -0.87 12.43 7.07
N HIS A 48 -0.73 13.74 7.28
CA HIS A 48 -0.78 14.76 6.25
C HIS A 48 0.62 15.30 5.96
N ILE A 49 0.97 15.45 4.69
CA ILE A 49 2.24 16.07 4.28
C ILE A 49 1.93 17.31 3.45
N ILE A 50 2.28 18.48 3.97
CA ILE A 50 2.23 19.72 3.20
C ILE A 50 3.44 19.75 2.27
N ALA A 51 3.22 19.54 0.98
CA ALA A 51 4.28 19.46 -0.02
C ALA A 51 4.93 20.82 -0.25
N ARG A 52 6.28 20.85 -0.25
CA ARG A 52 7.09 22.01 -0.62
C ARG A 52 7.92 21.76 -1.88
N GLN A 53 8.33 20.51 -2.10
CA GLN A 53 9.06 20.07 -3.29
C GLN A 53 8.63 18.65 -3.66
N LEU A 54 8.53 18.41 -4.96
CA LEU A 54 8.21 17.13 -5.55
C LEU A 54 9.37 16.70 -6.46
N ILE A 55 9.71 15.42 -6.42
CA ILE A 55 10.81 14.83 -7.18
C ILE A 55 10.22 13.68 -7.99
N ASP A 56 10.43 13.71 -9.30
CA ASP A 56 10.06 12.60 -10.18
C ASP A 56 11.11 11.50 -10.03
N LEU A 57 10.69 10.35 -9.49
CA LEU A 57 11.54 9.18 -9.28
C LEU A 57 11.21 8.07 -10.30
N SER A 58 10.49 8.39 -11.38
CA SER A 58 10.11 7.39 -12.39
C SER A 58 11.32 6.73 -13.05
N ALA A 59 12.43 7.47 -13.22
CA ALA A 59 13.68 6.91 -13.74
C ALA A 59 14.32 5.92 -12.75
N GLU A 60 14.29 6.23 -11.45
CA GLU A 60 14.78 5.33 -10.40
C GLU A 60 13.94 4.06 -10.35
N LEU A 61 12.62 4.18 -10.42
CA LEU A 61 11.70 3.05 -10.49
C LEU A 61 11.99 2.17 -11.71
N ALA A 62 12.18 2.78 -12.89
CA ALA A 62 12.54 2.04 -14.10
C ALA A 62 13.89 1.30 -13.97
N SER A 63 14.85 1.88 -13.25
CA SER A 63 16.16 1.28 -13.03
C SER A 63 16.12 0.01 -12.17
N VAL A 64 15.09 -0.17 -11.34
CA VAL A 64 14.98 -1.35 -10.46
C VAL A 64 14.91 -2.63 -11.29
N GLY A 65 14.18 -2.62 -12.41
CA GLY A 65 14.06 -3.78 -13.30
C GLY A 65 15.33 -4.13 -14.09
N SER A 66 16.27 -3.19 -14.21
CA SER A 66 17.56 -3.40 -14.90
C SER A 66 18.70 -3.76 -13.96
N ARG A 67 18.46 -3.91 -12.66
CA ARG A 67 19.49 -4.34 -11.71
C ARG A 67 19.72 -5.84 -11.89
N ASP A 68 20.96 -6.22 -12.23
CA ASP A 68 21.46 -7.62 -12.21
C ASP A 68 21.55 -8.22 -10.79
N ALA A 69 20.68 -7.78 -9.88
CA ALA A 69 20.39 -8.52 -8.67
C ALA A 69 19.36 -9.57 -9.08
N GLY A 70 19.82 -10.80 -9.33
CA GLY A 70 18.91 -11.91 -9.63
C GLY A 70 17.77 -11.90 -8.60
N PHE A 71 16.56 -11.57 -9.05
CA PHE A 71 15.38 -11.71 -8.20
C PHE A 71 15.35 -13.19 -7.85
N PRO A 72 15.51 -13.57 -6.57
CA PRO A 72 15.48 -14.96 -6.20
C PRO A 72 14.03 -15.40 -6.34
N LEU A 73 13.60 -15.71 -7.55
CA LEU A 73 12.42 -16.52 -7.79
C LEU A 73 12.68 -17.78 -6.95
N PRO A 74 11.81 -18.12 -5.99
CA PRO A 74 11.82 -19.45 -5.43
C PRO A 74 11.71 -20.38 -6.63
N HIS A 75 12.78 -21.10 -6.95
CA HIS A 75 12.75 -22.09 -8.02
C HIS A 75 11.97 -23.29 -7.47
N GLY A 76 10.65 -23.13 -7.37
CA GLY A 76 9.70 -24.21 -7.24
C GLY A 76 9.35 -24.69 -8.63
N ARG A 77 9.42 -25.99 -8.85
CA ARG A 77 8.95 -26.63 -10.08
C ARG A 77 7.47 -26.30 -10.29
N ALA A 78 7.16 -25.55 -11.35
CA ALA A 78 5.79 -25.15 -11.70
C ALA A 78 4.90 -26.32 -12.14
N ASP A 79 5.45 -27.53 -12.20
CA ASP A 79 4.82 -28.79 -12.60
C ASP A 79 4.42 -29.70 -11.43
N GLU A 80 4.69 -29.31 -10.17
CA GLU A 80 4.19 -30.07 -9.01
C GLU A 80 2.68 -29.82 -8.80
N PHE A 81 1.88 -30.49 -9.62
CA PHE A 81 0.54 -30.90 -9.21
C PHE A 81 0.69 -31.84 -8.00
N HIS A 82 0.43 -31.35 -6.79
CA HIS A 82 0.10 -32.23 -5.67
C HIS A 82 -1.28 -32.88 -5.93
N HIS A 83 -1.33 -33.85 -6.84
CA HIS A 83 -2.43 -34.78 -6.94
C HIS A 83 -2.18 -35.93 -5.96
N GLY A 84 -2.93 -35.94 -4.87
CA GLY A 84 -2.95 -37.05 -3.92
C GLY A 84 -3.94 -36.80 -2.79
N SER A 85 -5.20 -37.14 -3.00
CA SER A 85 -6.10 -37.52 -1.90
C SER A 85 -6.62 -38.94 -2.18
N PRO A 86 -6.59 -39.83 -1.18
CA PRO A 86 -7.84 -40.24 -0.50
C PRO A 86 -7.67 -40.38 1.03
N ALA A 87 -8.42 -39.66 1.88
CA ALA A 87 -9.76 -39.94 2.46
C ALA A 87 -9.79 -41.05 3.56
N PRO A 88 -10.70 -41.08 4.59
CA PRO A 88 -11.68 -40.10 5.10
C PRO A 88 -11.76 -39.95 6.67
N ALA A 89 -12.59 -38.98 7.12
CA ALA A 89 -13.20 -38.77 8.47
C ALA A 89 -12.28 -38.27 9.62
N SER A 90 -12.68 -37.36 10.53
CA SER A 90 -14.00 -37.10 11.10
C SER A 90 -14.32 -35.62 11.37
N ARG A 91 -15.43 -35.18 10.79
CA ARG A 91 -16.50 -34.31 11.30
C ARG A 91 -16.31 -33.63 12.69
N GLY A 92 -16.37 -32.29 12.67
CA GLY A 92 -16.63 -31.41 13.82
C GLY A 92 -15.74 -30.17 13.69
N LEU A 93 -16.21 -28.99 13.31
CA LEU A 93 -17.35 -28.28 13.86
C LEU A 93 -18.07 -27.46 12.80
N GLN A 94 -19.39 -27.51 12.90
CA GLN A 94 -20.36 -26.76 12.12
C GLN A 94 -20.66 -25.46 12.86
N LYS A 95 -20.76 -24.35 12.10
CA LYS A 95 -21.60 -23.16 12.38
C LYS A 95 -21.20 -22.33 13.62
N ALA A 96 -21.54 -21.05 13.77
CA ALA A 96 -22.39 -20.13 13.03
C ALA A 96 -21.91 -18.72 13.36
N TRP A 97 -21.88 -17.84 12.35
CA TRP A 97 -22.09 -16.43 12.60
C TRP A 97 -23.57 -16.26 12.89
N ASP A 98 -23.95 -16.18 14.16
CA ASP A 98 -25.23 -15.63 14.63
C ASP A 98 -25.25 -15.55 16.17
N LEU A 99 -25.92 -14.51 16.69
CA LEU A 99 -26.08 -14.04 18.09
C LEU A 99 -25.12 -12.88 18.41
N ALA A 100 -25.48 -11.61 18.15
CA ALA A 100 -26.57 -10.81 18.75
C ALA A 100 -26.40 -10.56 20.27
N HIS A 101 -26.72 -9.32 20.63
CA HIS A 101 -26.76 -8.65 21.96
C HIS A 101 -25.48 -7.89 22.30
N ASP A 102 -25.42 -6.56 22.16
CA ASP A 102 -26.22 -5.48 22.79
C ASP A 102 -25.93 -5.28 24.29
N TYR A 103 -25.94 -4.00 24.67
CA TYR A 103 -25.73 -3.35 25.98
C TYR A 103 -24.27 -3.25 26.45
N GLY A 104 -23.67 -2.09 26.72
CA GLY A 104 -24.22 -0.80 27.17
C GLY A 104 -24.10 -0.69 28.70
N HIS A 105 -23.20 0.19 29.20
CA HIS A 105 -23.23 0.98 30.45
C HIS A 105 -21.80 1.42 30.84
N THR A 106 -21.47 2.71 30.73
CA THR A 106 -21.29 3.72 31.82
C THR A 106 -20.29 3.33 32.91
N ASP A 107 -19.20 4.10 33.00
CA ASP A 107 -18.98 5.10 34.07
C ASP A 107 -18.05 6.21 33.55
#